data_AF-A0A379Y1I0-F1
#
_entry.id   AF-A0A379Y1I0-F1
#
_cell.length_a   1.000
_cell.length_b   1.000
_cell.length_c   1.000
_cell.angle_alpha   90.00
_cell.angle_beta   90.00
_cell.angle_gamma   90.00
#
_symmetry.space_group_name_H-M   'P 1'
#
loop_
_entity.id
_entity.type
_entity.pdbx_description
1 polymer ?
#
loop_
_entity_poly.entity_id
_entity_poly.type
_entity_poly.pdbx_seq_one_letter_code
_entity_poly.pdbx_strand_id
1 'polypeptide(L)'
;MEGATAGAWIWLWVLWLSLSVLLLGGMLSLPPKDVVTPLPARLPPWVLRFVQGEMAVGGTVRIGLGLGGAGWWCGAAGLLVSDLSRSLLVVGGGTLVLIALFNAGRRGVQSLVGLVVLSGFQGAGWVVLLLIVLQLYGLSVR
;
A
#
# COMPACT_ATOMS: atom_id res chain seq x y z
N MET A 1 17.01 -25.78 -13.93
CA MET A 1 16.13 -24.59 -13.90
C MET A 1 15.42 -24.39 -12.55
N GLU A 2 15.50 -25.34 -11.61
CA GLU A 2 14.88 -25.23 -10.27
C GLU A 2 15.63 -24.32 -9.28
N GLY A 3 16.93 -24.08 -9.49
CA GLY A 3 17.72 -23.21 -8.60
C GLY A 3 17.44 -21.70 -8.78
N ALA A 4 16.98 -21.27 -9.95
CA ALA A 4 16.71 -19.85 -10.24
C ALA A 4 15.42 -19.36 -9.58
N THR A 5 14.39 -20.21 -9.54
CA THR A 5 13.08 -19.91 -8.94
C THR A 5 13.16 -19.92 -7.41
N ALA A 6 13.95 -20.85 -6.83
CA ALA A 6 14.22 -20.87 -5.39
C ALA A 6 14.92 -19.59 -4.91
N GLY A 7 15.88 -19.08 -5.69
CA GLY A 7 16.55 -17.81 -5.39
C GLY A 7 15.60 -16.62 -5.43
N ALA A 8 14.78 -16.49 -6.47
CA ALA A 8 13.80 -15.40 -6.59
C ALA A 8 12.80 -15.39 -5.43
N TRP A 9 12.35 -16.56 -4.99
CA TRP A 9 11.45 -16.70 -3.85
C TRP A 9 12.08 -16.18 -2.55
N ILE A 10 13.32 -16.55 -2.26
CA ILE A 10 14.05 -16.07 -1.07
C ILE A 10 14.18 -14.55 -1.09
N TRP A 11 14.51 -13.95 -2.24
CA TRP A 11 14.60 -12.49 -2.37
C TRP A 11 13.26 -11.78 -2.13
N LEU A 12 12.13 -12.39 -2.53
CA LEU A 12 10.81 -11.85 -2.22
C LEU A 12 10.52 -11.87 -0.71
N TRP A 13 10.87 -12.94 0.00
CA TRP A 13 10.75 -12.99 1.47
C TRP A 13 11.63 -11.94 2.14
N VAL A 14 12.88 -11.82 1.70
CA VAL A 14 13.81 -10.81 2.23
C VAL A 14 13.25 -9.41 2.00
N LEU A 15 12.82 -9.09 0.77
CA LEU A 15 12.22 -7.79 0.45
C LEU A 15 10.99 -7.51 1.30
N TRP A 16 10.08 -8.48 1.43
CA TRP A 16 8.88 -8.36 2.23
C TRP A 16 9.18 -8.09 3.71
N LEU A 17 10.08 -8.87 4.32
CA LEU A 17 10.47 -8.71 5.72
C LEU A 17 11.19 -7.38 5.94
N SER A 18 12.13 -7.00 5.05
CA SER A 18 12.84 -5.72 5.13
C SER A 18 11.88 -4.53 5.05
N LEU A 19 10.92 -4.55 4.12
CA LEU A 19 9.89 -3.52 4.02
C LEU A 19 9.01 -3.48 5.28
N SER A 20 8.62 -4.64 5.80
CA SER A 20 7.78 -4.72 7.01
C SER A 20 8.49 -4.15 8.24
N VAL A 21 9.78 -4.44 8.40
CA VAL A 21 10.62 -3.88 9.48
C VAL A 21 10.82 -2.38 9.30
N LEU A 22 11.10 -1.93 8.07
CA LEU A 22 11.26 -0.52 7.75
C LEU A 22 9.98 0.29 8.07
N LEU A 23 8.82 -0.25 7.70
CA LEU A 23 7.52 0.38 7.98
C LEU A 23 7.22 0.40 9.47
N LEU A 24 7.49 -0.69 10.19
CA LEU A 24 7.33 -0.74 11.65
C LEU A 24 8.21 0.30 12.34
N GLY A 25 9.51 0.33 11.99
CA GLY A 25 10.45 1.34 12.49
C GLY A 25 9.98 2.76 12.16
N GLY A 26 9.53 2.99 10.93
CA GLY A 26 8.97 4.27 10.52
C GLY A 26 7.75 4.70 11.34
N MET A 27 6.82 3.79 11.64
CA MET A 27 5.65 4.09 12.48
C MET A 27 6.03 4.40 13.93
N LEU A 28 7.06 3.73 14.47
CA LEU A 28 7.50 3.89 15.86
C LEU A 28 8.42 5.10 16.06
N SER A 29 9.23 5.45 15.07
CA SER A 29 10.26 6.48 15.19
C SER A 29 9.82 7.85 14.66
N LEU A 30 8.89 7.92 13.72
CA LEU A 30 8.45 9.20 13.17
C LEU A 30 7.42 9.85 14.11
N PRO A 31 7.62 11.11 14.53
CA PRO A 31 6.67 11.80 15.39
C PRO A 31 5.30 11.92 14.68
N PRO A 32 4.16 11.84 15.40
CA PRO A 32 2.85 12.18 14.84
C PRO A 32 2.94 13.59 14.24
N LYS A 33 2.39 13.77 13.04
CA LYS A 33 2.66 14.90 12.14
C LYS A 33 2.00 16.23 12.59
N ASP A 34 2.22 16.65 13.83
CA ASP A 34 1.69 17.92 14.36
C ASP A 34 2.61 19.12 14.08
N VAL A 35 3.84 18.89 13.57
CA VAL A 35 4.90 19.91 13.67
C VAL A 35 5.19 20.72 12.39
N VAL A 36 4.90 20.31 11.14
CA VAL A 36 5.35 21.11 9.96
C VAL A 36 4.45 21.04 8.71
N THR A 37 3.67 22.11 8.48
CA THR A 37 3.30 22.93 7.27
C THR A 37 3.22 22.33 5.83
N PRO A 38 2.96 23.16 4.80
CA PRO A 38 1.69 23.70 4.29
C PRO A 38 1.09 22.82 3.17
N LEU A 39 -0.23 22.89 3.00
CA LEU A 39 -1.00 22.01 2.12
C LEU A 39 -0.80 22.33 0.62
N PRO A 40 -0.63 21.32 -0.26
CA PRO A 40 -0.84 21.54 -1.70
C PRO A 40 -2.32 21.84 -1.96
N ALA A 41 -2.63 23.04 -2.45
CA ALA A 41 -3.99 23.56 -2.67
C ALA A 41 -4.84 22.83 -3.73
N ARG A 42 -4.36 21.70 -4.29
CA ARG A 42 -4.95 21.06 -5.48
C ARG A 42 -5.58 19.68 -5.25
N LEU A 43 -5.43 19.08 -4.06
CA LEU A 43 -6.08 17.79 -3.76
C LEU A 43 -7.49 18.01 -3.19
N PRO A 44 -8.48 17.18 -3.58
CA PRO A 44 -9.78 17.20 -2.93
C PRO A 44 -9.60 17.01 -1.41
N PRO A 45 -10.30 17.78 -0.57
CA PRO A 45 -10.10 17.74 0.88
C PRO A 45 -10.22 16.32 1.47
N TRP A 46 -11.12 15.50 0.94
CA TRP A 46 -11.32 14.13 1.41
C TRP A 46 -10.16 13.18 1.07
N VAL A 47 -9.54 13.31 -0.12
CA VAL A 47 -8.36 12.50 -0.50
C VAL A 47 -7.20 12.83 0.41
N LEU A 48 -7.02 14.12 0.70
CA LEU A 48 -5.96 14.58 1.57
C LEU A 48 -6.13 14.03 3.00
N ARG A 49 -7.33 14.16 3.59
CA ARG A 49 -7.63 13.62 4.93
C ARG A 49 -7.40 12.10 4.98
N PHE A 50 -7.78 11.40 3.91
CA PHE A 50 -7.52 9.98 3.76
C PHE A 50 -6.01 9.66 3.76
N VAL A 51 -5.23 10.29 2.88
CA VAL A 51 -3.78 10.09 2.79
C VAL A 51 -3.06 10.46 4.09
N GLN A 52 -3.55 11.47 4.80
CA GLN A 52 -3.03 11.87 6.11
C GLN A 52 -3.37 10.86 7.23
N GLY A 53 -4.20 9.85 6.96
CA GLY A 53 -4.58 8.83 7.93
C GLY A 53 -5.61 9.31 8.97
N GLU A 54 -6.38 10.36 8.67
CA GLU A 54 -7.42 10.89 9.58
C GLU A 54 -8.61 9.94 9.74
N MET A 55 -8.75 8.96 8.86
CA MET A 55 -9.84 7.97 8.90
C MET A 55 -9.58 6.83 9.89
N ALA A 56 -8.49 6.89 10.66
CA ALA A 56 -7.95 5.78 11.44
C ALA A 56 -7.68 4.52 10.58
N VAL A 57 -7.07 3.49 11.18
CA VAL A 57 -6.71 2.29 10.42
C VAL A 57 -7.95 1.55 9.92
N GLY A 58 -8.98 1.37 10.78
CA GLY A 58 -10.21 0.70 10.39
C GLY A 58 -10.98 1.39 9.26
N GLY A 59 -11.09 2.73 9.30
CA GLY A 59 -11.72 3.49 8.22
C GLY A 59 -10.92 3.43 6.93
N THR A 60 -9.59 3.46 7.02
CA THR A 60 -8.70 3.33 5.87
C THR A 60 -8.84 1.96 5.18
N VAL A 61 -8.90 0.87 5.97
CA VAL A 61 -9.14 -0.49 5.45
C VAL A 61 -10.49 -0.58 4.73
N ARG A 62 -11.56 -0.01 5.31
CA ARG A 62 -12.89 -0.01 4.68
C ARG A 62 -12.90 0.70 3.32
N ILE A 63 -12.25 1.86 3.23
CA ILE A 63 -12.11 2.59 1.96
C ILE A 63 -11.31 1.76 0.95
N GLY A 64 -10.20 1.16 1.37
CA GLY A 64 -9.40 0.28 0.52
C GLY A 64 -10.19 -0.91 -0.01
N LEU A 65 -10.99 -1.57 0.83
CA LEU A 65 -11.89 -2.66 0.42
C LEU A 65 -12.97 -2.16 -0.56
N GLY A 66 -13.52 -0.96 -0.33
CA GLY A 66 -14.48 -0.35 -1.24
C GLY A 66 -13.87 -0.06 -2.63
N LEU A 67 -12.66 0.49 -2.66
CA LEU A 67 -11.92 0.73 -3.91
C LEU A 67 -11.57 -0.58 -4.62
N GLY A 68 -11.12 -1.60 -3.89
CA GLY A 68 -10.84 -2.93 -4.43
C GLY A 68 -12.09 -3.60 -5.00
N GLY A 69 -13.20 -3.53 -4.27
CA GLY A 69 -14.50 -4.05 -4.70
C GLY A 69 -15.04 -3.34 -5.94
N ALA A 70 -14.94 -2.00 -5.99
CA ALA A 70 -15.32 -1.21 -7.16
C ALA A 70 -14.43 -1.56 -8.38
N GLY A 71 -13.11 -1.69 -8.18
CA GLY A 71 -12.18 -2.10 -9.23
C GLY A 71 -12.48 -3.50 -9.75
N TRP A 72 -12.74 -4.46 -8.86
CA TRP A 72 -13.14 -5.81 -9.21
C TRP A 72 -14.45 -5.84 -10.01
N TRP A 73 -15.46 -5.10 -9.55
CA TRP A 73 -16.74 -5.00 -10.24
C TRP A 73 -16.61 -4.37 -11.63
N CYS A 74 -15.86 -3.26 -11.76
CA CYS A 74 -15.57 -2.63 -13.05
C CYS A 74 -14.82 -3.57 -14.01
N GLY A 75 -13.89 -4.38 -13.47
CA GLY A 75 -13.20 -5.41 -14.23
C GLY A 75 -14.14 -6.51 -14.73
N ALA A 76 -15.00 -7.03 -13.85
CA ALA A 76 -16.00 -8.05 -14.19
C ALA A 76 -17.06 -7.54 -15.19
N ALA A 77 -17.44 -6.26 -15.11
CA ALA A 77 -18.36 -5.61 -16.02
C ALA A 77 -17.74 -5.24 -17.38
N GLY A 78 -16.44 -5.50 -17.59
CA GLY A 78 -15.74 -5.19 -18.84
C GLY A 78 -15.46 -3.70 -19.05
N LEU A 79 -15.67 -2.85 -18.03
CA LEU A 79 -15.45 -1.40 -18.12
C LEU A 79 -13.96 -1.02 -18.16
N LEU A 80 -13.09 -1.90 -17.66
CA LEU A 80 -11.65 -1.74 -17.71
C LEU A 80 -11.10 -2.53 -18.91
N VAL A 81 -11.14 -1.94 -20.09
CA VAL A 81 -10.84 -2.62 -21.36
C VAL A 81 -9.32 -2.88 -21.54
N SER A 82 -8.46 -2.08 -20.91
CA SER A 82 -6.99 -2.24 -21.03
C SER A 82 -6.33 -2.72 -19.73
N ASP A 83 -5.39 -3.65 -19.85
CA ASP A 83 -4.57 -4.13 -18.73
C ASP A 83 -3.72 -3.01 -18.13
N LEU A 84 -3.28 -2.06 -18.95
CA LEU A 84 -2.57 -0.88 -18.49
C LEU A 84 -3.44 -0.03 -17.56
N SER A 85 -4.69 0.26 -17.93
CA SER A 85 -5.62 1.02 -17.09
C SER A 85 -5.89 0.31 -15.76
N ARG A 86 -6.05 -1.02 -15.78
CA ARG A 86 -6.24 -1.84 -14.56
C ARG A 86 -5.04 -1.73 -13.63
N SER A 87 -3.84 -1.94 -14.16
CA SER A 87 -2.61 -1.87 -13.37
C SER A 87 -2.36 -0.46 -12.82
N LEU A 88 -2.61 0.59 -13.61
CA LEU A 88 -2.47 1.97 -13.14
C LEU A 88 -3.47 2.30 -12.01
N LEU A 89 -4.71 1.82 -12.11
CA LEU A 89 -5.71 1.99 -11.05
C LEU A 89 -5.30 1.24 -9.77
N VAL A 90 -4.83 0.00 -9.90
CA VAL A 90 -4.37 -0.81 -8.75
C VAL A 90 -3.14 -0.20 -8.11
N VAL A 91 -2.15 0.22 -8.90
CA VAL A 91 -0.92 0.86 -8.39
C VAL A 91 -1.24 2.20 -7.75
N GLY A 92 -2.01 3.07 -8.41
CA GLY A 92 -2.37 4.38 -7.88
C GLY A 92 -3.21 4.27 -6.61
N GLY A 93 -4.31 3.51 -6.66
CA GLY A 93 -5.20 3.31 -5.53
C GLY A 93 -4.53 2.58 -4.38
N GLY A 94 -3.79 1.51 -4.66
CA GLY A 94 -3.04 0.74 -3.68
C GLY A 94 -1.99 1.58 -2.97
N THR A 95 -1.23 2.39 -3.72
CA THR A 95 -0.23 3.31 -3.15
C THR A 95 -0.88 4.29 -2.18
N LEU A 96 -2.01 4.90 -2.56
CA LEU A 96 -2.74 5.83 -1.69
C LEU A 96 -3.23 5.15 -0.40
N VAL A 97 -3.78 3.94 -0.50
CA VAL A 97 -4.26 3.16 0.65
C VAL A 97 -3.10 2.79 1.57
N LEU A 98 -1.98 2.33 1.04
CA LEU A 98 -0.80 1.96 1.85
C LEU A 98 -0.21 3.17 2.57
N ILE A 99 -0.11 4.33 1.91
CA ILE A 99 0.33 5.59 2.53
C ILE A 99 -0.64 6.01 3.63
N ALA A 100 -1.95 5.93 3.37
CA ALA A 100 -2.98 6.25 4.35
C ALA A 100 -2.91 5.33 5.58
N LEU A 101 -2.71 4.02 5.38
CA LEU A 101 -2.57 3.04 6.45
C LEU A 101 -1.30 3.29 7.27
N PHE A 102 -0.20 3.65 6.62
CA PHE A 102 1.04 4.01 7.30
C PHE A 102 0.83 5.23 8.21
N ASN A 103 0.21 6.29 7.68
CA ASN A 103 -0.07 7.50 8.45
C ASN A 103 -1.09 7.27 9.57
N ALA A 104 -2.11 6.45 9.32
CA ALA A 104 -3.09 6.07 10.33
C ALA A 104 -2.48 5.22 11.45
N GLY A 105 -1.59 4.28 11.12
CA GLY A 105 -0.86 3.46 12.10
C GLY A 105 0.03 4.29 13.02
N ARG A 106 0.77 5.27 12.45
CA ARG A 106 1.60 6.20 13.23
C ARG A 106 0.80 7.14 14.14
N ARG A 107 -0.43 7.51 13.75
CA ARG A 107 -1.29 8.45 14.50
C ARG A 107 -2.17 7.75 15.54
N GLY A 108 -2.55 6.51 15.29
CA GLY A 108 -3.50 5.79 16.13
C GLY A 108 -2.86 5.19 17.39
N VAL A 109 -3.65 5.09 18.46
CA VAL A 109 -3.29 4.30 19.64
C VAL A 109 -3.47 2.82 19.29
N GLN A 110 -2.45 2.23 18.66
CA GLN A 110 -2.42 0.81 18.33
C GLN A 110 -1.50 0.06 19.29
N SER A 111 -1.85 -1.18 19.60
CA SER A 111 -0.94 -2.06 20.33
C SER A 111 0.28 -2.38 19.46
N LEU A 112 1.42 -2.68 20.09
CA LEU A 112 2.63 -3.08 19.37
C LEU A 112 2.39 -4.30 18.47
N VAL A 113 1.60 -5.28 18.95
CA VAL A 113 1.16 -6.43 18.14
C VAL A 113 0.36 -5.97 16.92
N GLY A 114 -0.56 -5.03 17.09
CA GLY A 114 -1.33 -4.44 15.99
C GLY A 114 -0.44 -3.77 14.95
N LEU A 115 0.59 -3.03 15.39
CA LEU A 115 1.55 -2.38 14.50
C LEU A 115 2.42 -3.40 13.74
N VAL A 116 2.88 -4.46 14.39
CA VAL A 116 3.63 -5.56 13.75
C VAL A 116 2.79 -6.24 12.67
N VAL A 117 1.53 -6.56 12.98
CA VAL A 117 0.61 -7.18 12.01
C VAL A 117 0.34 -6.22 10.85
N LEU A 118 0.06 -4.95 11.15
CA LEU A 118 -0.20 -3.92 10.14
C LEU A 118 1.02 -3.71 9.22
N SER A 119 2.23 -3.63 9.78
CA SER A 119 3.45 -3.45 9.00
C SER A 119 3.76 -4.65 8.12
N GLY A 120 3.50 -5.88 8.59
CA GLY A 120 3.60 -7.11 7.81
C GLY A 120 2.68 -7.11 6.58
N PHE A 121 1.41 -6.76 6.78
CA PHE A 121 0.45 -6.63 5.67
C PHE A 121 0.80 -5.49 4.72
N GLN A 122 1.25 -4.34 5.23
CA GLN A 122 1.68 -3.24 4.36
C GLN A 122 2.92 -3.63 3.55
N GLY A 123 3.89 -4.31 4.15
CA GLY A 123 5.06 -4.82 3.44
C GLY A 123 4.64 -5.73 2.28
N ALA A 124 3.68 -6.63 2.50
CA ALA A 124 3.16 -7.50 1.45
C ALA A 124 2.49 -6.69 0.34
N GLY A 125 1.68 -5.69 0.71
CA GLY A 125 1.06 -4.76 -0.24
C GLY A 125 2.08 -4.04 -1.11
N TRP A 126 3.16 -3.51 -0.53
CA TRP A 126 4.22 -2.84 -1.28
C TRP A 126 4.94 -3.79 -2.24
N VAL A 127 5.23 -5.03 -1.82
CA VAL A 127 5.82 -6.05 -2.70
C VAL A 127 4.91 -6.32 -3.89
N VAL A 128 3.60 -6.49 -3.68
CA VAL A 128 2.64 -6.71 -4.76
C VAL A 128 2.62 -5.53 -5.74
N LEU A 129 2.59 -4.29 -5.24
CA LEU A 129 2.62 -3.11 -6.12
C LEU A 129 3.92 -3.02 -6.93
N LEU A 130 5.07 -3.33 -6.32
CA LEU A 130 6.35 -3.38 -7.03
C LEU A 130 6.34 -4.43 -8.14
N LEU A 131 5.80 -5.62 -7.88
CA LEU A 131 5.68 -6.67 -8.88
C LEU A 131 4.80 -6.27 -10.06
N ILE A 132 3.66 -5.60 -9.79
CA ILE A 132 2.78 -5.06 -10.84
C ILE A 132 3.54 -4.01 -11.68
N VAL A 133 4.28 -3.11 -11.04
CA VAL A 133 5.08 -2.10 -11.74
C VAL A 133 6.18 -2.75 -12.59
N LEU A 134 6.92 -3.72 -12.06
CA LEU A 134 7.93 -4.44 -12.83
C LEU A 134 7.33 -5.16 -14.05
N GLN A 135 6.16 -5.77 -13.88
CA GLN A 135 5.41 -6.40 -14.97
C GLN A 135 5.02 -5.37 -16.05
N LEU A 136 4.63 -4.14 -15.66
CA LEU A 136 4.35 -3.06 -16.61
C LEU A 136 5.58 -2.64 -17.43
N TYR A 137 6.79 -2.75 -16.86
CA TYR A 137 8.05 -2.51 -17.56
C TYR A 137 8.57 -3.74 -18.34
N GLY A 138 7.80 -4.82 -18.41
CA GLY A 138 8.19 -6.06 -19.10
C GLY A 138 9.19 -6.93 -18.33
N LEU A 139 9.45 -6.61 -17.07
CA LEU A 139 10.33 -7.37 -16.18
C LEU A 139 9.47 -8.35 -15.36
N SER A 140 9.19 -9.54 -15.88
CA SER A 140 8.47 -10.57 -15.12
C SER A 140 9.44 -11.47 -14.36
N VAL A 141 9.26 -11.61 -13.04
CA VAL A 141 9.92 -12.67 -12.26
C VAL A 141 9.21 -13.99 -12.62
N ARG A 142 9.92 -14.90 -13.29
CA ARG A 142 9.45 -16.27 -13.58
C ARG A 142 10.15 -17.26 -12.68
#